data_AF-A0A2M7X2U7-F1
#
_entry.id   AF-A0A2M7X2U7-F1
#
_cell.length_a   1.000
_cell.length_b   1.000
_cell.length_c   1.000
_cell.angle_alpha   90.00
_cell.angle_beta   90.00
_cell.angle_gamma   90.00
#
_symmetry.space_group_name_H-M   'P 1'
#
loop_
_entity.id
_entity.type
_entity.pdbx_description
1 polymer ?
#
loop_
_entity_poly.entity_id
_entity_poly.type
_entity_poly.pdbx_seq_one_letter_code
_entity_poly.pdbx_strand_id
1 'polypeptide(L)'
;ATGAIMSFIGGTVSIYLIFQKLFFNATLADRPLFTLGILTLFLGIIMIMFGMLGELIMRIYFESTGRQTYMIRSISRKSSK
;
A
#
# COMPACT_ATOMS: atom_id res chain seq x y z
N ALA A 1 0.55 2.95 6.02
CA ALA A 1 0.94 2.21 7.24
C ALA A 1 0.45 0.76 7.21
N THR A 2 -0.83 0.51 6.94
CA THR A 2 -1.44 -0.84 6.96
C THR A 2 -0.70 -1.88 6.10
N GLY A 3 -0.32 -1.52 4.87
CA GLY A 3 0.45 -2.42 3.99
C GLY A 3 1.81 -2.84 4.58
N ALA A 4 2.53 -1.91 5.22
CA ALA A 4 3.80 -2.21 5.89
C ALA A 4 3.62 -3.13 7.10
N ILE A 5 2.55 -2.93 7.88
CA ILE A 5 2.21 -3.80 9.02
C ILE A 5 1.87 -5.21 8.52
N MET A 6 1.06 -5.32 7.47
CA MET A 6 0.72 -6.61 6.85
C MET A 6 1.97 -7.33 6.31
N SER A 7 2.85 -6.61 5.60
CA SER A 7 4.11 -7.19 5.10
C SER A 7 5.03 -7.64 6.23
N PHE A 8 5.12 -6.88 7.31
CA PHE A 8 5.94 -7.24 8.46
C PHE A 8 5.44 -8.50 9.17
N ILE A 9 4.13 -8.60 9.39
CA ILE A 9 3.50 -9.77 10.01
C ILE A 9 3.61 -11.00 9.10
N GLY A 10 3.27 -10.87 7.81
CA GLY A 10 3.40 -11.95 6.84
C GLY A 10 4.85 -12.44 6.72
N GLY A 11 5.81 -11.52 6.68
CA GLY A 11 7.23 -11.81 6.62
C GLY A 11 7.77 -12.52 7.85
N THR A 12 7.41 -12.07 9.05
CA THR A 12 7.84 -12.73 10.29
C THR A 12 7.29 -14.15 10.39
N VAL A 13 6.03 -14.37 10.02
CA VAL A 13 5.43 -15.72 9.97
C VAL A 13 6.13 -16.61 8.94
N SER A 14 6.37 -16.10 7.72
CA SER A 14 7.07 -16.85 6.68
C SER A 14 8.52 -17.18 7.06
N ILE A 15 9.25 -16.23 7.65
CA ILE A 15 10.63 -16.44 8.13
C ILE A 15 10.68 -17.51 9.21
N TYR A 16 9.75 -17.45 10.18
CA TYR A 16 9.66 -18.46 11.24
C TYR A 16 9.45 -19.87 10.67
N LEU A 17 8.55 -20.02 9.70
CA LEU A 17 8.30 -21.32 9.07
C LEU A 17 9.48 -21.78 8.22
N ILE A 18 10.13 -20.90 7.47
CA ILE A 18 11.34 -21.21 6.69
C ILE A 18 12.48 -21.66 7.62
N PHE A 19 12.66 -21.00 8.76
CA PHE A 19 13.62 -21.44 9.77
C PHE A 19 13.29 -22.86 10.25
N GLN A 20 12.01 -23.14 10.54
CA GLN A 20 11.59 -24.48 10.92
C GLN A 20 11.83 -25.54 9.82
N LYS A 21 11.70 -25.17 8.54
CA LYS A 21 12.04 -26.03 7.40
C LYS A 21 13.50 -26.43 7.41
N LEU A 22 14.39 -25.45 7.55
CA LEU A 22 15.83 -25.61 7.37
C LEU A 22 16.48 -26.42 8.49
N PHE A 23 16.02 -26.23 9.74
CA PHE A 23 16.62 -26.88 10.91
C PHE A 23 15.91 -28.15 11.34
N PHE A 24 14.59 -28.26 11.14
CA PHE A 24 13.78 -29.39 11.63
C PHE A 24 13.26 -30.29 10.50
N ASN A 25 13.65 -30.03 9.25
CA ASN A 25 13.21 -30.76 8.06
C ASN A 25 11.67 -30.85 7.90
N ALA A 26 10.92 -29.96 8.56
CA ALA A 26 9.46 -29.97 8.60
C ALA A 26 8.85 -29.79 7.20
N THR A 27 7.64 -30.32 6.95
CA THR A 27 6.94 -30.02 5.69
C THR A 27 6.33 -28.63 5.73
N LEU A 28 6.51 -27.87 4.64
CA LEU A 28 6.05 -26.48 4.52
C LEU A 28 4.73 -26.36 3.76
N ALA A 29 4.57 -27.14 2.70
CA ALA A 29 3.41 -27.09 1.82
C ALA A 29 2.13 -27.61 2.49
N ASP A 30 2.25 -28.51 3.47
CA ASP A 30 1.07 -29.10 4.14
C ASP A 30 0.40 -28.15 5.12
N ARG A 31 1.06 -27.02 5.46
CA ARG A 31 0.55 -26.07 6.44
C ARG A 31 -0.05 -24.87 5.72
N PRO A 32 -1.39 -24.68 5.74
CA PRO A 32 -2.04 -23.53 5.11
C PRO A 32 -1.52 -22.18 5.63
N LEU A 33 -0.97 -22.17 6.85
CA LEU A 33 -0.34 -21.00 7.45
C LEU A 33 0.85 -20.45 6.62
N PHE A 34 1.62 -21.31 5.94
CA PHE A 34 2.74 -20.85 5.11
C PHE A 34 2.23 -20.07 3.89
N THR A 35 1.24 -20.62 3.20
CA THR A 35 0.60 -19.99 2.04
C THR A 35 -0.07 -18.68 2.43
N LEU A 36 -0.77 -18.63 3.57
CA LEU A 36 -1.37 -17.39 4.07
C LEU A 36 -0.31 -16.34 4.44
N GLY A 37 0.79 -16.75 5.07
CA GLY A 37 1.88 -15.85 5.44
C GLY A 37 2.54 -15.21 4.22
N ILE A 38 2.89 -16.03 3.22
CA ILE A 38 3.54 -15.52 2.00
C ILE A 38 2.59 -14.63 1.19
N LEU A 39 1.30 -15.01 1.07
CA LEU A 39 0.30 -14.19 0.39
C LEU A 39 0.12 -12.85 1.10
N THR A 40 0.00 -12.85 2.44
CA THR A 40 -0.15 -11.63 3.22
C THR A 40 1.07 -10.70 3.06
N LEU A 41 2.28 -11.26 3.00
CA LEU A 41 3.50 -10.50 2.70
C LEU A 41 3.39 -9.81 1.34
N PHE A 42 3.02 -10.55 0.29
CA PHE A 42 2.89 -10.00 -1.06
C PHE A 42 1.78 -8.95 -1.16
N LEU A 43 0.61 -9.20 -0.57
CA LEU A 43 -0.49 -8.22 -0.54
C LEU A 43 -0.07 -6.92 0.16
N GLY A 44 0.67 -7.01 1.27
CA GLY A 44 1.17 -5.82 1.95
C GLY A 44 2.13 -4.99 1.09
N ILE A 45 3.04 -5.65 0.35
CA ILE A 45 3.99 -4.99 -0.55
C ILE A 45 3.23 -4.30 -1.68
N ILE A 46 2.28 -5.01 -2.29
CA ILE A 46 1.44 -4.49 -3.37
C ILE A 46 0.67 -3.26 -2.89
N MET A 47 0.08 -3.28 -1.69
CA MET A 47 -0.61 -2.12 -1.12
C MET A 47 0.31 -0.89 -0.97
N ILE A 48 1.55 -1.09 -0.53
CA ILE A 48 2.53 0.01 -0.41
C ILE A 48 2.80 0.62 -1.79
N MET A 49 3.05 -0.22 -2.80
CA MET A 49 3.29 0.23 -4.17
C MET A 49 2.10 1.01 -4.72
N PHE A 50 0.87 0.51 -4.55
CA PHE A 50 -0.34 1.21 -4.99
C PHE A 50 -0.55 2.54 -4.27
N GLY A 51 -0.21 2.64 -2.99
CA GLY A 51 -0.26 3.90 -2.25
C GLY A 51 0.66 4.96 -2.85
N MET A 52 1.91 4.60 -3.10
CA MET A 52 2.88 5.50 -3.74
C MET A 52 2.48 5.85 -5.18
N LEU A 53 2.00 4.86 -5.93
CA LEU A 53 1.53 5.06 -7.30
C LEU A 53 0.34 6.03 -7.35
N GLY A 54 -0.60 5.92 -6.40
CA GLY A 54 -1.74 6.84 -6.31
C GLY A 54 -1.31 8.28 -6.07
N GLU A 55 -0.33 8.50 -5.20
CA GLU A 55 0.23 9.85 -4.97
C GLU A 55 0.90 10.41 -6.23
N LEU A 56 1.69 9.58 -6.93
CA LEU A 56 2.34 9.97 -8.17
C LEU A 56 1.32 10.31 -9.27
N ILE A 57 0.30 9.47 -9.46
CA ILE A 57 -0.75 9.69 -10.46
C ILE A 57 -1.50 10.99 -10.17
N MET A 58 -1.83 11.27 -8.90
CA MET A 58 -2.50 12.52 -8.52
C MET A 58 -1.65 13.75 -8.84
N ARG A 59 -0.34 13.69 -8.54
CA ARG A 59 0.59 14.77 -8.90
C ARG A 59 0.63 15.00 -10.41
N ILE A 60 0.80 13.92 -11.18
CA ILE A 60 0.80 13.98 -12.66
C ILE A 60 -0.53 14.55 -13.17
N TYR A 61 -1.67 14.12 -12.63
CA TYR A 61 -2.99 14.61 -13.07
C TYR A 61 -3.12 16.12 -12.89
N PHE A 62 -2.81 16.66 -11.71
CA PHE A 62 -2.94 18.11 -11.47
C PHE A 62 -1.89 18.93 -12.21
N GLU A 63 -0.67 18.42 -12.33
CA GLU A 63 0.42 19.11 -13.03
C GLU A 63 0.20 19.13 -14.55
N SER A 64 -0.25 18.02 -15.14
CA SER A 64 -0.46 17.91 -16.59
C SER A 64 -1.78 18.53 -17.09
N THR A 65 -2.84 18.51 -16.26
CA THR A 65 -4.18 18.93 -16.74
C THR A 65 -4.40 20.45 -16.61
N GLY A 66 -3.51 21.19 -15.94
CA GLY A 66 -3.59 22.66 -15.81
C GLY A 66 -4.90 23.18 -15.18
N ARG A 67 -5.70 22.29 -14.55
CA ARG A 67 -6.99 22.64 -13.96
C ARG A 67 -6.77 23.31 -12.62
N GLN A 68 -7.32 24.51 -12.48
CA GLN A 68 -7.33 25.28 -11.23
C GLN A 68 -7.94 24.43 -10.11
N THR A 69 -7.26 24.33 -8.97
CA THR A 69 -7.68 23.53 -7.80
C THR A 69 -9.02 23.98 -7.22
N TYR A 70 -9.45 25.21 -7.52
CA TYR A 70 -10.68 25.80 -7.06
C TYR A 70 -11.47 26.40 -8.22
N MET A 71 -12.79 26.35 -8.12
CA MET A 71 -13.72 26.96 -9.07
C MET A 71 -14.47 28.08 -8.36
N ILE A 72 -14.24 29.33 -8.78
CA ILE A 72 -14.92 30.50 -8.18
C ILE A 72 -16.38 30.48 -8.65
N ARG A 73 -17.33 30.29 -7.72
CA ARG A 73 -18.77 30.25 -8.04
C ARG A 73 -19.39 31.65 -8.24
N SER A 74 -18.91 32.66 -7.54
CA SER A 74 -19.30 34.06 -7.74
C SER A 74 -18.35 35.02 -7.04
N ILE A 75 -18.15 36.21 -7.60
CA ILE A 75 -17.33 37.28 -7.02
C ILE A 75 -18.31 38.37 -6.53
N SER A 76 -18.45 38.55 -5.22
CA SER A 76 -19.24 39.65 -4.67
C SER A 76 -18.36 40.89 -4.56
N ARG A 77 -18.50 41.82 -5.52
CA ARG A 77 -17.82 43.12 -5.47
C ARG A 77 -18.55 43.99 -4.44
N LYS A 78 -17.89 44.29 -3.31
CA LYS A 78 -18.43 45.27 -2.36
C LYS A 78 -18.29 46.66 -2.96
N SER A 79 -19.41 47.33 -3.21
CA SER A 79 -19.47 48.69 -3.73
C SER A 79 -18.78 49.65 -2.76
N SER A 80 -17.77 50.35 -3.24
CA SER A 80 -17.10 51.45 -2.53
C SER A 80 -18.11 52.55 -2.22
N LYS A 81 -18.09 53.05 -0.98
CA LYS A 81 -18.43 54.45 -0.72
C LYS A 81 -17.19 55.30 -0.96
#